data_AF-A0A3D5Y836-F1
#
_entry.id   AF-A0A3D5Y836-F1
#
_cell.length_a   1.000
_cell.length_b   1.000
_cell.length_c   1.000
_cell.angle_alpha   90.00
_cell.angle_beta   90.00
_cell.angle_gamma   90.00
#
_symmetry.space_group_name_H-M   'P 1'
#
loop_
_entity.id
_entity.type
_entity.pdbx_description
1 polymer ?
#
loop_
_entity_poly.entity_id
_entity_poly.type
_entity_poly.pdbx_seq_one_letter_code
_entity_poly.pdbx_strand_id
1 'polypeptide(L)'
;MYVGSKTGRDGIHGATMASDVFGEGGEERRPTVQVGDPFTEKLLLEACLEVFKTDYIVGIQDMGAAGLTSSSVEMASRGNTGIDIDVSNVPRREEGMTPYEVMLSESQERMLMVVKKGCEDKVKEIFHKWDLEAVAVGMVTDSGLLRIAERDEIVAMIPVKFLTDKAPVYKRALKMPDWQDTVQSLNLKDIPEPVEKMEVEKMRSLEDEKKNSTSQPLNLSTSDILLKLLSSPNIASKEWIYRQYDHMVRTDTVVLPGSDAAVVRIKGTQKALAMTADCNSRYCYLDPWTGGAIAVAEAARNLVCSGAKPIALTDCLNFGNPERPEIMWQFEQSILGMTEACKRFDIPVISGNVSLYNETSGASIYPTPTVGMVGLIENVGQHVTQWFKTEGDVIILLGDTKEELGGSEYLKIMHKLDKGKPPHLDLNAEKRVQEACLEAIQDGIIKSAHDCSEGGIAVALAECCISSSYDPIGAEITLPGLGTDLKSVPSVRTDALLFGESQSRIVVSIAREDVARFMSIADQFGIPAIVIGKVGGERLRINGIIDSSLDELKAAWTGSLEKLLKG
;
A
#
# COMPACT_ATOMS: atom_id res chain seq x y z
N MET A 1 -28.22 12.89 -17.74
CA MET A 1 -28.50 11.57 -18.32
C MET A 1 -27.90 10.52 -17.42
N TYR A 2 -28.71 9.52 -17.07
CA TYR A 2 -28.31 8.33 -16.37
C TYR A 2 -27.84 7.30 -17.40
N VAL A 3 -26.73 6.60 -17.15
CA VAL A 3 -26.24 5.51 -18.01
C VAL A 3 -25.77 4.32 -17.18
N GLY A 4 -25.82 3.12 -17.77
CA GLY A 4 -25.33 1.88 -17.15
C GLY A 4 -26.44 0.99 -16.62
N SER A 5 -26.15 0.23 -15.55
CA SER A 5 -27.05 -0.73 -14.92
C SER A 5 -28.35 -0.08 -14.42
N LYS A 6 -29.43 -0.85 -14.32
CA LYS A 6 -30.71 -0.36 -13.75
C LYS A 6 -30.66 -0.30 -12.22
N THR A 7 -31.32 0.69 -11.64
CA THR A 7 -31.38 0.91 -10.19
C THR A 7 -32.25 -0.15 -9.51
N GLY A 8 -31.75 -0.75 -8.42
CA GLY A 8 -32.49 -1.66 -7.53
C GLY A 8 -32.25 -1.33 -6.06
N ARG A 9 -32.73 -2.16 -5.13
CA ARG A 9 -32.61 -1.95 -3.68
C ARG A 9 -31.26 -2.43 -3.13
N ASP A 10 -30.16 -1.95 -3.70
CA ASP A 10 -28.81 -2.31 -3.26
C ASP A 10 -28.24 -1.26 -2.31
N GLY A 11 -27.56 -1.72 -1.25
CA GLY A 11 -26.74 -0.83 -0.42
C GLY A 11 -27.47 0.36 0.21
N ILE A 12 -28.80 0.35 0.29
CA ILE A 12 -29.54 1.44 0.94
C ILE A 12 -29.14 1.43 2.42
N HIS A 13 -28.62 2.57 2.92
CA HIS A 13 -27.95 2.73 4.22
C HIS A 13 -26.51 2.20 4.32
N GLY A 14 -25.89 1.79 3.21
CA GLY A 14 -24.50 1.31 3.16
C GLY A 14 -23.50 2.32 3.75
N ALA A 15 -23.56 3.58 3.29
CA ALA A 15 -22.70 4.65 3.83
C ALA A 15 -22.88 4.90 5.34
N THR A 16 -24.10 4.79 5.87
CA THR A 16 -24.38 4.97 7.30
C THR A 16 -23.82 3.81 8.11
N MET A 17 -23.95 2.58 7.61
CA MET A 17 -23.39 1.38 8.24
C MET A 17 -21.85 1.40 8.24
N ALA A 18 -21.21 1.86 7.16
CA ALA A 18 -19.76 2.02 7.10
C ALA A 18 -19.21 3.09 8.06
N SER A 19 -20.11 3.92 8.64
CA SER A 19 -19.77 4.96 9.61
C SER A 19 -20.11 4.56 11.06
N ASP A 20 -20.42 3.29 11.32
CA ASP A 20 -20.76 2.75 12.64
C ASP A 20 -19.79 1.63 13.05
N VAL A 21 -19.68 1.36 14.36
CA VAL A 21 -18.79 0.32 14.90
C VAL A 21 -19.44 -1.06 14.81
N PHE A 22 -18.69 -2.08 14.38
CA PHE A 22 -19.19 -3.46 14.32
C PHE A 22 -19.31 -4.07 15.73
N GLY A 23 -20.54 -4.38 16.17
CA GLY A 23 -20.85 -5.00 17.47
C GLY A 23 -21.86 -6.17 17.39
N GLU A 24 -22.05 -6.87 18.51
CA GLU A 24 -23.03 -7.96 18.64
C GLU A 24 -24.46 -7.42 18.42
N GLY A 25 -25.16 -7.92 17.39
CA GLY A 25 -26.52 -7.50 17.00
C GLY A 25 -26.63 -6.85 15.61
N GLY A 26 -25.53 -6.65 14.87
CA GLY A 26 -25.52 -6.04 13.53
C GLY A 26 -26.06 -6.90 12.38
N GLU A 27 -26.56 -8.11 12.63
CA GLU A 27 -27.07 -9.01 11.58
C GLU A 27 -28.39 -8.52 10.96
N GLU A 28 -29.24 -7.83 11.71
CA GLU A 28 -30.56 -7.36 11.23
C GLU A 28 -30.49 -6.11 10.33
N ARG A 29 -29.32 -5.47 10.19
CA ARG A 29 -29.12 -4.22 9.41
C ARG A 29 -28.28 -4.41 8.15
N ARG A 30 -28.01 -5.64 7.72
CA ARG A 30 -27.19 -5.87 6.53
C ARG A 30 -27.95 -5.43 5.28
N PRO A 31 -27.52 -4.37 4.57
CA PRO A 31 -28.10 -4.05 3.28
C PRO A 31 -27.86 -5.21 2.31
N THR A 32 -28.69 -5.29 1.28
CA THR A 32 -28.53 -6.25 0.18
C THR A 32 -27.09 -6.17 -0.34
N VAL A 33 -26.41 -7.32 -0.38
CA VAL A 33 -25.00 -7.42 -0.79
C VAL A 33 -24.87 -6.84 -2.19
N GLN A 34 -24.00 -5.84 -2.34
CA GLN A 34 -23.64 -5.30 -3.64
C GLN A 34 -22.93 -6.40 -4.44
N VAL A 35 -23.46 -6.74 -5.61
CA VAL A 35 -22.83 -7.67 -6.54
C VAL A 35 -22.44 -6.86 -7.76
N GLY A 36 -21.14 -6.71 -7.98
CA GLY A 36 -20.63 -6.06 -9.18
C GLY A 36 -20.79 -6.95 -10.42
N ASP A 37 -21.04 -6.32 -11.56
CA ASP A 37 -21.06 -6.97 -12.88
C ASP A 37 -19.89 -6.44 -13.73
N PRO A 38 -18.73 -7.14 -13.72
CA PRO A 38 -17.54 -6.68 -14.45
C PRO A 38 -17.74 -6.66 -15.98
N PHE A 39 -18.73 -7.39 -16.52
CA PHE A 39 -19.03 -7.34 -17.95
C PHE A 39 -19.73 -6.04 -18.31
N THR A 40 -20.74 -5.66 -17.53
CA THR A 40 -21.42 -4.37 -17.70
C THR A 40 -20.49 -3.20 -17.41
N GLU A 41 -19.65 -3.30 -16.38
CA GLU A 41 -18.60 -2.30 -16.10
C GLU A 41 -17.69 -2.09 -17.31
N LYS A 42 -17.27 -3.18 -17.96
CA LYS A 42 -16.40 -3.11 -19.14
C LYS A 42 -17.06 -2.39 -20.32
N LEU A 43 -18.33 -2.68 -20.59
CA LEU A 43 -19.11 -1.99 -21.62
C LEU A 43 -19.24 -0.50 -21.29
N LEU A 44 -19.55 -0.19 -20.02
CA LEU A 44 -19.73 1.17 -19.52
C LEU A 44 -18.44 1.99 -19.66
N LEU A 45 -17.30 1.39 -19.32
CA LEU A 45 -15.98 1.99 -19.50
C LEU A 45 -15.70 2.31 -20.98
N GLU A 46 -15.92 1.37 -21.90
CA GLU A 46 -15.66 1.61 -23.33
C GLU A 46 -16.61 2.67 -23.92
N ALA A 47 -17.89 2.67 -23.53
CA ALA A 47 -18.84 3.71 -23.91
C ALA A 47 -18.42 5.10 -23.37
N CYS A 48 -17.92 5.16 -22.14
CA CYS A 48 -17.39 6.40 -21.56
C CYS A 48 -16.14 6.88 -22.32
N LEU A 49 -15.19 6.00 -22.61
CA LEU A 49 -14.01 6.34 -23.41
C LEU A 49 -14.35 6.79 -24.84
N GLU A 50 -15.42 6.26 -25.43
CA GLU A 50 -15.91 6.70 -26.74
C GLU A 50 -16.53 8.10 -26.65
N VAL A 51 -17.41 8.36 -25.68
CA VAL A 51 -18.03 9.69 -25.54
C VAL A 51 -17.00 10.76 -25.16
N PHE A 52 -15.93 10.44 -24.42
CA PHE A 52 -14.85 11.37 -24.09
C PHE A 52 -14.04 11.85 -25.30
N LYS A 53 -14.12 11.15 -26.44
CA LYS A 53 -13.51 11.61 -27.71
C LYS A 53 -14.38 12.62 -28.46
N THR A 54 -15.58 12.90 -27.94
CA THR A 54 -16.54 13.83 -28.50
C THR A 54 -16.62 15.11 -27.65
N ASP A 55 -17.34 16.11 -28.16
CA ASP A 55 -17.65 17.34 -27.43
C ASP A 55 -19.10 17.34 -26.90
N TYR A 56 -19.71 16.17 -26.68
CA TYR A 56 -21.14 16.04 -26.36
C TYR A 56 -21.48 16.20 -24.88
N ILE A 57 -20.50 16.03 -23.98
CA ILE A 57 -20.72 16.08 -22.53
C ILE A 57 -20.03 17.30 -21.91
N VAL A 58 -20.58 17.77 -20.79
CA VAL A 58 -20.02 18.87 -19.97
C VAL A 58 -19.36 18.32 -18.71
N GLY A 59 -19.93 17.26 -18.14
CA GLY A 59 -19.42 16.64 -16.93
C GLY A 59 -19.99 15.25 -16.74
N ILE A 60 -19.32 14.46 -15.92
CA ILE A 60 -19.65 13.08 -15.60
C ILE A 60 -19.28 12.81 -14.14
N GLN A 61 -20.04 11.95 -13.48
CA GLN A 61 -19.73 11.44 -12.15
C GLN A 61 -20.16 9.97 -12.07
N ASP A 62 -19.36 9.15 -11.40
CA ASP A 62 -19.74 7.82 -10.96
C ASP A 62 -20.81 7.87 -9.87
N MET A 63 -21.59 6.80 -9.75
CA MET A 63 -22.64 6.68 -8.74
C MET A 63 -22.29 5.59 -7.71
N GLY A 64 -21.63 6.01 -6.63
CA GLY A 64 -21.25 5.15 -5.51
C GLY A 64 -22.14 5.32 -4.28
N ALA A 65 -21.51 5.58 -3.12
CA ALA A 65 -22.19 5.78 -1.84
C ALA A 65 -23.25 6.90 -1.91
N ALA A 66 -24.45 6.65 -1.36
CA ALA A 66 -25.63 7.51 -1.52
C ALA A 66 -26.10 7.76 -2.98
N GLY A 67 -25.59 6.99 -3.94
CA GLY A 67 -26.14 6.83 -5.28
C GLY A 67 -26.37 8.11 -6.06
N LEU A 68 -27.60 8.27 -6.57
CA LEU A 68 -27.98 9.43 -7.38
C LEU A 68 -27.98 10.72 -6.56
N THR A 69 -28.20 10.64 -5.25
CA THR A 69 -28.19 11.79 -4.36
C THR A 69 -26.83 12.45 -4.30
N SER A 70 -25.78 11.72 -3.91
CA SER A 70 -24.41 12.27 -3.83
C SER A 70 -23.94 12.75 -5.19
N SER A 71 -24.09 11.92 -6.22
CA SER A 71 -23.64 12.21 -7.58
C SER A 71 -24.23 13.51 -8.12
N SER A 72 -25.56 13.67 -8.03
CA SER A 72 -26.25 14.86 -8.53
C SER A 72 -25.91 16.11 -7.72
N VAL A 73 -25.84 16.00 -6.40
CA VAL A 73 -25.52 17.10 -5.48
C VAL A 73 -24.08 17.58 -5.68
N GLU A 74 -23.12 16.67 -5.77
CA GLU A 74 -21.71 17.01 -5.98
C GLU A 74 -21.48 17.68 -7.33
N MET A 75 -22.06 17.12 -8.41
CA MET A 75 -21.98 17.73 -9.74
C MET A 75 -22.57 19.14 -9.75
N ALA A 76 -23.77 19.32 -9.17
CA ALA A 76 -24.41 20.62 -9.10
C ALA A 76 -23.63 21.62 -8.24
N SER A 77 -23.07 21.18 -7.11
CA SER A 77 -22.30 22.05 -6.20
C SER A 77 -21.00 22.52 -6.84
N ARG A 78 -20.25 21.62 -7.49
CA ARG A 78 -19.00 21.93 -8.22
C ARG A 78 -19.26 22.83 -9.44
N GLY A 79 -20.40 22.63 -10.11
CA GLY A 79 -20.85 23.48 -11.21
C GLY A 79 -21.44 24.83 -10.78
N ASN A 80 -21.69 25.04 -9.50
CA ASN A 80 -22.45 26.18 -8.96
C ASN A 80 -23.83 26.35 -9.62
N THR A 81 -24.55 25.25 -9.77
CA THR A 81 -25.87 25.15 -10.41
C THR A 81 -26.90 24.50 -9.47
N GLY A 82 -28.16 24.45 -9.89
CA GLY A 82 -29.18 23.53 -9.39
C GLY A 82 -29.32 22.31 -10.30
N ILE A 83 -30.12 21.33 -9.88
CA ILE A 83 -30.47 20.17 -10.69
C ILE A 83 -31.90 19.71 -10.36
N ASP A 84 -32.67 19.46 -11.41
CA ASP A 84 -34.01 18.88 -11.33
C ASP A 84 -33.94 17.44 -11.80
N ILE A 85 -34.47 16.50 -11.02
CA ILE A 85 -34.51 15.08 -11.34
C ILE A 85 -35.96 14.61 -11.23
N ASP A 86 -36.45 13.94 -12.26
CA ASP A 86 -37.70 13.19 -12.21
C ASP A 86 -37.38 11.71 -12.06
N VAL A 87 -37.58 11.19 -10.85
CA VAL A 87 -37.24 9.80 -10.49
C VAL A 87 -38.08 8.79 -11.27
N SER A 88 -39.21 9.20 -11.86
CA SER A 88 -40.03 8.33 -12.69
C SER A 88 -39.34 7.94 -14.01
N ASN A 89 -38.35 8.73 -14.44
CA ASN A 89 -37.54 8.46 -15.63
C ASN A 89 -36.29 7.62 -15.33
N VAL A 90 -35.96 7.37 -14.07
CA VAL A 90 -34.78 6.56 -13.70
C VAL A 90 -35.04 5.10 -14.06
N PRO A 91 -34.13 4.42 -14.80
CA PRO A 91 -34.27 2.99 -15.09
C PRO A 91 -34.24 2.15 -13.81
N ARG A 92 -35.27 1.32 -13.59
CA ARG A 92 -35.43 0.47 -12.41
C ARG A 92 -35.48 -1.00 -12.81
N ARG A 93 -34.87 -1.88 -12.01
CA ARG A 93 -35.00 -3.34 -12.18
C ARG A 93 -36.05 -3.97 -11.25
N GLU A 94 -36.43 -3.24 -10.20
CA GLU A 94 -37.44 -3.65 -9.23
C GLU A 94 -38.68 -2.73 -9.31
N GLU A 95 -39.86 -3.33 -9.19
CA GLU A 95 -41.12 -2.60 -9.12
C GLU A 95 -41.35 -1.99 -7.73
N GLY A 96 -42.16 -0.93 -7.68
CA GLY A 96 -42.60 -0.31 -6.42
C GLY A 96 -41.50 0.37 -5.61
N MET A 97 -40.36 0.70 -6.21
CA MET A 97 -39.34 1.52 -5.54
C MET A 97 -39.84 2.94 -5.30
N THR A 98 -39.73 3.40 -4.06
CA THR A 98 -40.03 4.76 -3.64
C THR A 98 -38.97 5.75 -4.15
N PRO A 99 -39.28 7.06 -4.25
CA PRO A 99 -38.27 8.08 -4.58
C PRO A 99 -37.04 8.04 -3.67
N TYR A 100 -37.23 7.73 -2.38
CA TYR A 100 -36.13 7.56 -1.42
C TYR A 100 -35.18 6.43 -1.82
N GLU A 101 -35.72 5.24 -2.11
CA GLU A 101 -34.93 4.08 -2.52
C GLU A 101 -34.21 4.32 -3.85
N VAL A 102 -34.87 4.96 -4.82
CA VAL A 102 -34.26 5.27 -6.12
C VAL A 102 -33.08 6.24 -5.96
N MET A 103 -33.23 7.26 -5.12
CA MET A 103 -32.22 8.30 -4.95
C MET A 103 -31.01 7.84 -4.14
N LEU A 104 -31.20 6.93 -3.17
CA LEU A 104 -30.14 6.45 -2.27
C LEU A 104 -29.61 5.06 -2.57
N SER A 105 -30.18 4.36 -3.56
CA SER A 105 -29.66 3.09 -4.03
C SER A 105 -28.19 3.20 -4.44
N GLU A 106 -27.39 2.23 -4.00
CA GLU A 106 -25.96 2.07 -4.32
C GLU A 106 -25.75 0.90 -5.30
N SER A 107 -26.70 0.65 -6.20
CA SER A 107 -26.51 -0.28 -7.32
C SER A 107 -25.23 0.08 -8.09
N GLN A 108 -24.48 -0.94 -8.51
CA GLN A 108 -23.18 -0.78 -9.13
C GLN A 108 -23.30 -0.43 -10.64
N GLU A 109 -22.16 -0.11 -11.28
CA GLU A 109 -22.03 0.16 -12.72
C GLU A 109 -23.00 1.22 -13.28
N ARG A 110 -23.07 2.37 -12.60
CA ARG A 110 -23.90 3.52 -13.02
C ARG A 110 -23.08 4.79 -13.07
N MET A 111 -23.38 5.64 -14.06
CA MET A 111 -22.81 6.98 -14.17
C MET A 111 -23.90 8.02 -14.41
N LEU A 112 -23.69 9.23 -13.90
CA LEU A 112 -24.50 10.40 -14.18
C LEU A 112 -23.71 11.36 -15.08
N MET A 113 -24.30 11.75 -16.21
CA MET A 113 -23.70 12.64 -17.21
C MET A 113 -24.51 13.92 -17.41
N VAL A 114 -23.83 15.06 -17.45
CA VAL A 114 -24.40 16.30 -17.96
C VAL A 114 -24.09 16.39 -19.45
N VAL A 115 -25.11 16.20 -20.27
CA VAL A 115 -24.99 16.21 -21.73
C VAL A 115 -25.35 17.59 -22.26
N LYS A 116 -24.64 18.07 -23.29
CA LYS A 116 -24.95 19.34 -23.96
C LYS A 116 -26.34 19.23 -24.60
N LYS A 117 -27.15 20.28 -24.41
CA LYS A 117 -28.49 20.36 -24.99
C LYS A 117 -28.46 20.13 -26.51
N GLY A 118 -29.30 19.22 -27.00
CA GLY A 118 -29.35 18.82 -28.41
C GLY A 118 -28.36 17.71 -28.80
N CYS A 119 -27.54 17.21 -27.87
CA CYS A 119 -26.64 16.08 -28.10
C CYS A 119 -27.13 14.77 -27.42
N GLU A 120 -28.31 14.79 -26.81
CA GLU A 120 -28.85 13.67 -26.03
C GLU A 120 -28.96 12.40 -26.87
N ASP A 121 -29.54 12.48 -28.08
CA ASP A 121 -29.72 11.32 -28.94
C ASP A 121 -28.39 10.77 -29.47
N LYS A 122 -27.39 11.64 -29.70
CA LYS A 122 -26.03 11.20 -30.07
C LYS A 122 -25.34 10.43 -28.94
N VAL A 123 -25.55 10.86 -27.70
CA VAL A 123 -25.04 10.11 -26.53
C VAL A 123 -25.79 8.79 -26.42
N LYS A 124 -27.12 8.76 -26.58
CA LYS A 124 -27.88 7.49 -26.59
C LYS A 124 -27.36 6.52 -27.65
N GLU A 125 -27.08 7.00 -28.87
CA GLU A 125 -26.52 6.17 -29.95
C GLU A 125 -25.18 5.53 -29.54
N ILE A 126 -24.29 6.28 -28.90
CA ILE A 126 -23.00 5.75 -28.40
C ILE A 126 -23.26 4.66 -27.36
N PHE A 127 -24.10 4.90 -26.36
CA PHE A 127 -24.34 3.90 -25.30
C PHE A 127 -25.10 2.67 -25.82
N HIS A 128 -26.06 2.85 -26.73
CA HIS A 128 -26.78 1.75 -27.39
C HIS A 128 -25.85 0.86 -28.22
N LYS A 129 -24.82 1.42 -28.87
CA LYS A 129 -23.80 0.63 -29.59
C LYS A 129 -23.06 -0.34 -28.66
N TRP A 130 -22.93 -0.01 -27.39
CA TRP A 130 -22.30 -0.85 -26.36
C TRP A 130 -23.32 -1.64 -25.53
N ASP A 131 -24.57 -1.78 -26.02
CA ASP A 131 -25.68 -2.48 -25.33
C ASP A 131 -26.04 -1.89 -23.96
N LEU A 132 -25.86 -0.57 -23.79
CA LEU A 132 -26.18 0.15 -22.55
C LEU A 132 -27.35 1.12 -22.73
N GLU A 133 -28.18 1.21 -21.68
CA GLU A 133 -29.28 2.16 -21.62
C GLU A 133 -28.76 3.56 -21.24
N ALA A 134 -29.29 4.60 -21.89
CA ALA A 134 -28.98 5.99 -21.60
C ALA A 134 -30.26 6.84 -21.57
N VAL A 135 -30.63 7.35 -20.39
CA VAL A 135 -31.92 8.02 -20.18
C VAL A 135 -31.75 9.44 -19.63
N ALA A 136 -32.50 10.38 -20.20
CA ALA A 136 -32.60 11.72 -19.64
C ALA A 136 -33.52 11.69 -18.42
N VAL A 137 -32.94 11.79 -17.23
CA VAL A 137 -33.66 11.72 -15.95
C VAL A 137 -33.92 13.09 -15.33
N GLY A 138 -33.43 14.17 -15.95
CA GLY A 138 -33.43 15.49 -15.34
C GLY A 138 -32.66 16.55 -16.13
N MET A 139 -32.57 17.75 -15.57
CA MET A 139 -31.89 18.90 -16.17
C MET A 139 -31.12 19.72 -15.14
N VAL A 140 -30.00 20.32 -15.58
CA VAL A 140 -29.25 21.31 -14.80
C VAL A 140 -30.01 22.64 -14.85
N THR A 141 -30.10 23.34 -13.72
CA THR A 141 -30.80 24.62 -13.59
C THR A 141 -29.89 25.69 -12.97
N ASP A 142 -30.28 26.95 -13.03
CA ASP A 142 -29.60 28.08 -12.38
C ASP A 142 -30.13 28.36 -10.96
N SER A 143 -31.06 27.52 -10.48
CA SER A 143 -31.79 27.74 -9.22
C SER A 143 -30.94 27.57 -7.95
N GLY A 144 -29.82 26.83 -8.03
CA GLY A 144 -29.03 26.41 -6.86
C GLY A 144 -29.73 25.37 -5.97
N LEU A 145 -30.87 24.81 -6.42
CA LEU A 145 -31.66 23.82 -5.71
C LEU A 145 -31.47 22.43 -6.32
N LEU A 146 -31.45 21.41 -5.47
CA LEU A 146 -31.77 20.04 -5.84
C LEU A 146 -33.30 19.90 -5.74
N ARG A 147 -33.96 19.69 -6.87
CA ARG A 147 -35.40 19.38 -6.92
C ARG A 147 -35.58 17.95 -7.40
N ILE A 148 -36.27 17.15 -6.60
CA ILE A 148 -36.59 15.76 -6.91
C ILE A 148 -38.11 15.70 -7.06
N ALA A 149 -38.55 15.23 -8.21
CA ALA A 149 -39.96 15.03 -8.53
C ALA A 149 -40.23 13.56 -8.87
N GLU A 150 -41.45 13.11 -8.65
CA GLU A 150 -41.99 11.91 -9.28
C GLU A 150 -43.16 12.34 -10.17
N ARG A 151 -42.89 12.42 -11.48
CA ARG A 151 -43.78 13.07 -12.46
C ARG A 151 -44.04 14.54 -12.08
N ASP A 152 -45.28 14.89 -11.77
CA ASP A 152 -45.69 16.26 -11.44
C ASP A 152 -45.56 16.60 -9.94
N GLU A 153 -45.25 15.62 -9.08
CA GLU A 153 -45.17 15.83 -7.63
C GLU A 153 -43.73 16.08 -7.19
N ILE A 154 -43.47 17.22 -6.53
CA ILE A 154 -42.16 17.51 -5.92
C ILE A 154 -42.07 16.78 -4.58
N VAL A 155 -41.19 15.80 -4.51
CA VAL A 155 -40.99 14.95 -3.31
C VAL A 155 -39.83 15.44 -2.42
N ALA A 156 -38.88 16.20 -2.98
CA ALA A 156 -37.86 16.89 -2.20
C ALA A 156 -37.36 18.16 -2.90
N MET A 157 -37.03 19.18 -2.11
CA MET A 157 -36.41 20.41 -2.59
C MET A 157 -35.46 20.97 -1.54
N ILE A 158 -34.16 20.95 -1.84
CA ILE A 158 -33.10 21.31 -0.88
C ILE A 158 -32.05 22.18 -1.59
N PRO A 159 -31.53 23.26 -0.97
CA PRO A 159 -30.39 23.99 -1.52
C PRO A 159 -29.16 23.08 -1.65
N VAL A 160 -28.56 23.01 -2.84
CA VAL A 160 -27.41 22.13 -3.13
C VAL A 160 -26.26 22.39 -2.15
N LYS A 161 -25.93 23.67 -1.95
CA LYS A 161 -24.86 24.12 -1.04
C LYS A 161 -25.10 23.74 0.42
N PHE A 162 -26.34 23.47 0.83
CA PHE A 162 -26.62 23.00 2.17
C PHE A 162 -26.15 21.56 2.37
N LEU A 163 -26.24 20.72 1.34
CA LEU A 163 -25.83 19.31 1.41
C LEU A 163 -24.31 19.11 1.28
N THR A 164 -23.58 20.07 0.69
CA THR A 164 -22.11 19.96 0.52
C THR A 164 -21.31 20.82 1.48
N ASP A 165 -21.68 22.09 1.67
CA ASP A 165 -20.80 23.08 2.32
C ASP A 165 -21.22 23.39 3.77
N LYS A 166 -22.39 22.89 4.19
CA LYS A 166 -22.97 23.16 5.52
C LYS A 166 -22.96 21.95 6.45
N ALA A 167 -22.35 20.84 6.05
CA ALA A 167 -22.08 19.73 6.96
C ALA A 167 -21.21 20.24 8.14
N PRO A 168 -21.59 19.97 9.40
CA PRO A 168 -20.79 20.41 10.55
C PRO A 168 -19.38 19.80 10.51
N VAL A 169 -18.37 20.65 10.66
CA VAL A 169 -16.97 20.21 10.85
C VAL A 169 -16.68 20.16 12.34
N TYR A 170 -16.31 18.98 12.83
CA TYR A 170 -16.03 18.78 14.25
C TYR A 170 -14.54 18.96 14.56
N LYS A 171 -14.22 19.77 15.57
CA LYS A 171 -12.90 19.77 16.21
C LYS A 171 -12.97 18.84 17.41
N ARG A 172 -12.26 17.72 17.31
CA ARG A 172 -12.26 16.68 18.35
C ARG A 172 -11.12 16.91 19.34
N ALA A 173 -11.31 16.45 20.56
CA ALA A 173 -10.23 16.45 21.55
C ALA A 173 -9.14 15.47 21.12
N LEU A 174 -7.89 15.79 21.46
CA LEU A 174 -6.72 14.99 21.16
C LEU A 174 -6.04 14.65 22.48
N LYS A 175 -5.70 13.38 22.68
CA LYS A 175 -4.96 12.94 23.84
C LYS A 175 -3.99 11.85 23.41
N MET A 176 -2.71 11.97 23.77
CA MET A 176 -1.78 10.86 23.57
C MET A 176 -2.26 9.64 24.38
N PRO A 177 -2.30 8.43 23.80
CA PRO A 177 -2.73 7.24 24.52
C PRO A 177 -1.87 6.97 25.75
N ASP A 178 -2.50 6.59 26.87
CA ASP A 178 -1.79 6.32 28.13
C ASP A 178 -0.82 5.13 28.03
N TRP A 179 -0.99 4.26 27.02
CA TRP A 179 -0.11 3.13 26.75
C TRP A 179 1.05 3.44 25.80
N GLN A 180 1.14 4.65 25.23
CA GLN A 180 2.11 4.99 24.18
C GLN A 180 3.57 4.77 24.64
N ASP A 181 3.93 5.27 25.82
CA ASP A 181 5.27 5.09 26.39
C ASP A 181 5.58 3.61 26.66
N THR A 182 4.56 2.82 27.02
CA THR A 182 4.72 1.39 27.32
C THR A 182 5.02 0.59 26.06
N VAL A 183 4.37 0.91 24.94
CA VAL A 183 4.63 0.22 23.67
C VAL A 183 5.94 0.67 23.03
N GLN A 184 6.36 1.92 23.25
CA GLN A 184 7.66 2.42 22.79
C GLN A 184 8.86 1.94 23.62
N SER A 185 8.63 1.50 24.86
CA SER A 185 9.69 1.03 25.75
C SER A 185 10.20 -0.36 25.35
N LEU A 186 11.46 -0.40 24.91
CA LEU A 186 12.17 -1.62 24.58
C LEU A 186 13.63 -1.48 25.00
N ASN A 187 14.11 -2.42 25.80
CA ASN A 187 15.53 -2.54 26.14
C ASN A 187 16.10 -3.76 25.42
N LEU A 188 16.98 -3.53 24.44
CA LEU A 188 17.56 -4.60 23.63
C LEU A 188 18.40 -5.58 24.45
N LYS A 189 18.88 -5.19 25.64
CA LYS A 189 19.61 -6.11 26.52
C LYS A 189 18.72 -7.21 27.10
N ASP A 190 17.42 -6.98 27.17
CA ASP A 190 16.43 -7.91 27.73
C ASP A 190 15.88 -8.86 26.65
N ILE A 191 16.28 -8.68 25.38
CA ILE A 191 15.86 -9.55 24.27
C ILE A 191 16.82 -10.74 24.17
N PRO A 192 16.39 -11.96 24.53
CA PRO A 192 17.26 -13.14 24.49
C PRO A 192 17.58 -13.55 23.06
N GLU A 193 18.59 -14.40 22.88
CA GLU A 193 18.78 -15.10 21.61
C GLU A 193 17.62 -16.10 21.39
N PRO A 194 17.06 -16.19 20.17
CA PRO A 194 15.98 -17.14 19.90
C PRO A 194 16.41 -18.60 20.06
N VAL A 195 15.58 -19.42 20.72
CA VAL A 195 15.81 -20.87 20.95
C VAL A 195 14.83 -21.75 20.18
N GLU A 196 15.21 -23.02 19.94
CA GLU A 196 14.39 -23.97 19.19
C GLU A 196 13.16 -24.47 19.98
N LYS A 197 11.97 -24.51 19.35
CA LYS A 197 10.68 -24.83 20.01
C LYS A 197 10.61 -26.23 20.61
N MET A 198 11.24 -27.23 19.97
CA MET A 198 11.21 -28.63 20.41
C MET A 198 11.80 -28.81 21.82
N GLU A 199 12.66 -27.90 22.28
CA GLU A 199 13.27 -27.98 23.61
C GLU A 199 12.50 -27.19 24.67
N VAL A 200 11.74 -26.15 24.29
CA VAL A 200 10.83 -25.43 25.21
C VAL A 200 9.66 -26.34 25.63
N GLU A 201 9.10 -27.11 24.70
CA GLU A 201 8.04 -28.07 25.01
C GLU A 201 8.57 -29.27 25.79
N LYS A 202 9.78 -29.77 25.48
CA LYS A 202 10.46 -30.78 26.30
C LYS A 202 10.72 -30.28 27.72
N MET A 203 11.21 -29.05 27.91
CA MET A 203 11.40 -28.48 29.25
C MET A 203 10.09 -28.34 30.02
N ARG A 204 9.01 -27.86 29.37
CA ARG A 204 7.68 -27.81 29.99
C ARG A 204 7.14 -29.19 30.38
N SER A 205 7.46 -30.23 29.60
CA SER A 205 7.12 -31.62 29.94
C SER A 205 8.05 -32.26 30.98
N LEU A 206 9.28 -31.75 31.15
CA LEU A 206 10.30 -32.25 32.08
C LEU A 206 10.23 -31.56 33.45
N GLU A 207 9.47 -30.47 33.61
CA GLU A 207 9.16 -29.90 34.93
C GLU A 207 8.26 -30.82 35.78
N ASP A 208 7.57 -31.79 35.15
CA ASP A 208 6.78 -32.82 35.83
C ASP A 208 7.57 -34.11 36.19
N GLU A 209 8.80 -34.31 35.68
CA GLU A 209 9.65 -35.47 36.02
C GLU A 209 11.10 -35.06 36.31
N LYS A 210 11.43 -34.97 37.61
CA LYS A 210 12.77 -34.59 38.05
C LYS A 210 13.83 -35.66 37.77
N LYS A 211 14.91 -35.18 37.13
CA LYS A 211 16.36 -35.48 37.28
C LYS A 211 17.05 -36.32 36.20
N ASN A 212 18.12 -35.69 35.69
CA ASN A 212 19.28 -36.19 34.95
C ASN A 212 19.20 -36.22 33.42
N SER A 213 19.12 -35.04 32.81
CA SER A 213 19.89 -34.71 31.59
C SER A 213 19.94 -33.19 31.42
N THR A 214 21.14 -32.61 31.42
CA THR A 214 21.37 -31.17 31.24
C THR A 214 21.50 -30.87 29.73
N SER A 215 20.40 -30.93 28.99
CA SER A 215 20.36 -30.36 27.63
C SER A 215 20.01 -28.88 27.75
N GLN A 216 21.00 -27.99 27.57
CA GLN A 216 20.74 -26.57 27.37
C GLN A 216 20.03 -26.39 26.03
N PRO A 217 19.05 -25.48 25.92
CA PRO A 217 18.33 -25.26 24.69
C PRO A 217 19.31 -24.81 23.58
N LEU A 218 19.22 -25.42 22.40
CA LEU A 218 19.96 -25.03 21.22
C LEU A 218 19.37 -23.71 20.68
N ASN A 219 20.24 -22.70 20.53
CA ASN A 219 19.87 -21.46 19.88
C ASN A 219 19.58 -21.73 18.41
N LEU A 220 18.55 -21.08 17.87
CA LEU A 220 18.28 -21.11 16.43
C LEU A 220 19.45 -20.47 15.68
N SER A 221 19.86 -21.08 14.58
CA SER A 221 20.85 -20.45 13.72
C SER A 221 20.27 -19.19 13.06
N THR A 222 21.13 -18.26 12.65
CA THR A 222 20.72 -17.09 11.88
C THR A 222 20.08 -17.47 10.54
N SER A 223 20.48 -18.61 9.95
CA SER A 223 19.80 -19.18 8.78
C SER A 223 18.35 -19.59 9.11
N ASP A 224 18.12 -20.23 10.26
CA ASP A 224 16.75 -20.62 10.68
C ASP A 224 15.86 -19.42 10.94
N ILE A 225 16.44 -18.34 11.51
CA ILE A 225 15.72 -17.08 11.71
C ILE A 225 15.34 -16.46 10.36
N LEU A 226 16.28 -16.39 9.41
CA LEU A 226 16.00 -15.88 8.06
C LEU A 226 14.87 -16.67 7.39
N LEU A 227 14.91 -18.01 7.43
CA LEU A 227 13.85 -18.86 6.86
C LEU A 227 12.48 -18.62 7.53
N LYS A 228 12.46 -18.40 8.84
CA LYS A 228 11.23 -18.05 9.58
C LYS A 228 10.67 -16.69 9.17
N LEU A 229 11.53 -15.70 8.96
CA LEU A 229 11.12 -14.37 8.50
C LEU A 229 10.59 -14.41 7.07
N LEU A 230 11.30 -15.08 6.15
CA LEU A 230 10.83 -15.28 4.77
C LEU A 230 9.49 -16.02 4.71
N SER A 231 9.18 -16.85 5.72
CA SER A 231 7.90 -17.54 5.83
C SER A 231 6.79 -16.70 6.48
N SER A 232 7.10 -15.52 7.02
CA SER A 232 6.07 -14.62 7.57
C SER A 232 5.16 -14.13 6.45
N PRO A 233 3.81 -14.12 6.61
CA PRO A 233 2.91 -13.59 5.60
C PRO A 233 3.19 -12.14 5.18
N ASN A 234 3.82 -11.35 6.06
CA ASN A 234 4.23 -9.98 5.75
C ASN A 234 5.35 -9.96 4.68
N ILE A 235 6.31 -10.87 4.75
CA ILE A 235 7.49 -10.92 3.87
C ILE A 235 7.33 -11.91 2.71
N ALA A 236 6.73 -13.07 2.95
CA ALA A 236 6.55 -14.15 1.99
C ALA A 236 5.98 -13.66 0.65
N SER A 237 6.38 -14.31 -0.44
CA SER A 237 5.93 -13.96 -1.79
C SER A 237 4.41 -13.90 -1.88
N LYS A 238 3.92 -12.84 -2.53
CA LYS A 238 2.50 -12.65 -2.82
C LYS A 238 2.07 -13.33 -4.13
N GLU A 239 2.94 -14.18 -4.71
CA GLU A 239 2.69 -14.88 -5.98
C GLU A 239 1.39 -15.66 -6.01
N TRP A 240 1.06 -16.30 -4.90
CA TRP A 240 -0.20 -17.03 -4.78
C TRP A 240 -1.42 -16.14 -5.06
N ILE A 241 -1.37 -14.86 -4.66
CA ILE A 241 -2.43 -13.88 -4.88
C ILE A 241 -2.42 -13.44 -6.34
N TYR A 242 -1.31 -12.86 -6.82
CA TYR A 242 -1.32 -12.19 -8.13
C TYR A 242 -1.37 -13.14 -9.33
N ARG A 243 -0.98 -14.41 -9.18
CA ARG A 243 -1.14 -15.41 -10.26
C ARG A 243 -2.60 -15.75 -10.58
N GLN A 244 -3.53 -15.38 -9.70
CA GLN A 244 -4.97 -15.55 -9.90
C GLN A 244 -5.56 -14.42 -10.75
N TYR A 245 -4.81 -13.35 -10.98
CA TYR A 245 -5.21 -12.20 -11.76
C TYR A 245 -4.40 -12.12 -13.06
N ASP A 246 -5.02 -11.54 -14.08
CA ASP A 246 -4.27 -11.17 -15.27
C ASP A 246 -3.36 -9.96 -14.98
N HIS A 247 -2.14 -10.02 -15.50
CA HIS A 247 -1.13 -8.97 -15.38
C HIS A 247 -0.47 -8.66 -16.73
N MET A 248 -1.04 -9.16 -17.83
CA MET A 248 -0.46 -9.06 -19.18
C MET A 248 -1.44 -8.51 -20.24
N VAL A 249 -2.73 -8.36 -19.94
CA VAL A 249 -3.73 -7.81 -20.85
C VAL A 249 -3.31 -6.41 -21.29
N ARG A 250 -3.38 -6.18 -22.61
CA ARG A 250 -2.84 -5.02 -23.35
C ARG A 250 -1.31 -5.01 -23.53
N THR A 251 -0.56 -5.98 -22.98
CA THR A 251 0.89 -6.17 -23.16
C THR A 251 1.74 -4.93 -22.85
N ASP A 252 1.30 -4.12 -21.90
CA ASP A 252 1.95 -2.86 -21.51
C ASP A 252 2.77 -3.00 -20.22
N THR A 253 2.59 -4.08 -19.47
CA THR A 253 3.37 -4.39 -18.25
C THR A 253 4.82 -4.72 -18.60
N VAL A 254 5.76 -3.98 -18.02
CA VAL A 254 7.21 -4.12 -18.22
C VAL A 254 7.82 -4.92 -17.07
N VAL A 255 7.44 -4.59 -15.84
CA VAL A 255 7.82 -5.32 -14.62
C VAL A 255 6.55 -5.92 -14.04
N LEU A 256 6.52 -7.25 -13.96
CA LEU A 256 5.40 -8.01 -13.40
C LEU A 256 5.34 -7.85 -11.87
N PRO A 257 4.19 -8.16 -11.23
CA PRO A 257 4.09 -8.15 -9.77
C PRO A 257 5.18 -8.99 -9.10
N GLY A 258 5.69 -8.53 -7.95
CA GLY A 258 6.73 -9.23 -7.19
C GLY A 258 8.13 -8.59 -7.21
N SER A 259 8.26 -7.37 -7.75
CA SER A 259 9.37 -6.45 -7.48
C SER A 259 8.87 -5.30 -6.59
N ASP A 260 9.75 -4.37 -6.18
CA ASP A 260 9.41 -3.18 -5.38
C ASP A 260 8.26 -2.33 -5.96
N ALA A 261 8.13 -2.26 -7.28
CA ALA A 261 7.02 -1.56 -7.95
C ALA A 261 6.60 -2.24 -9.25
N ALA A 262 5.31 -2.13 -9.57
CA ALA A 262 4.80 -2.52 -10.89
C ALA A 262 5.12 -1.43 -11.91
N VAL A 263 5.57 -1.80 -13.12
CA VAL A 263 5.92 -0.83 -14.17
C VAL A 263 5.08 -1.07 -15.43
N VAL A 264 4.35 -0.04 -15.87
CA VAL A 264 3.46 -0.09 -17.05
C VAL A 264 3.88 0.97 -18.07
N ARG A 265 4.12 0.55 -19.31
CA ARG A 265 4.50 1.41 -20.43
C ARG A 265 3.34 2.32 -20.86
N ILE A 266 3.67 3.55 -21.24
CA ILE A 266 2.75 4.43 -21.95
C ILE A 266 2.94 4.24 -23.46
N LYS A 267 1.97 3.56 -24.11
CA LYS A 267 2.00 3.28 -25.56
C LYS A 267 2.23 4.52 -26.40
N GLY A 268 3.02 4.36 -27.46
CA GLY A 268 3.39 5.45 -28.36
C GLY A 268 4.48 6.38 -27.82
N THR A 269 5.03 6.09 -26.63
CA THR A 269 6.11 6.86 -26.02
C THR A 269 7.24 5.93 -25.54
N GLN A 270 8.35 6.52 -25.08
CA GLN A 270 9.38 5.79 -24.33
C GLN A 270 9.12 5.77 -22.82
N LYS A 271 8.04 6.38 -22.33
CA LYS A 271 7.79 6.56 -20.90
C LYS A 271 7.09 5.34 -20.30
N ALA A 272 7.23 5.19 -18.99
CA ALA A 272 6.46 4.24 -18.19
C ALA A 272 6.03 4.86 -16.86
N LEU A 273 4.97 4.32 -16.27
CA LEU A 273 4.54 4.63 -14.91
C LEU A 273 4.92 3.47 -14.00
N ALA A 274 5.54 3.78 -12.86
CA ALA A 274 5.74 2.83 -11.78
C ALA A 274 4.71 3.08 -10.68
N MET A 275 4.23 2.02 -10.02
CA MET A 275 3.22 2.11 -8.97
C MET A 275 3.56 1.18 -7.80
N THR A 276 3.42 1.70 -6.57
CA THR A 276 3.59 0.93 -5.32
C THR A 276 2.49 1.31 -4.33
N ALA A 277 2.28 0.46 -3.32
CA ALA A 277 1.44 0.76 -2.17
C ALA A 277 2.07 0.25 -0.87
N ASP A 278 2.19 1.12 0.14
CA ASP A 278 3.00 0.86 1.32
C ASP A 278 2.33 1.37 2.61
N CYS A 279 2.45 0.56 3.68
CA CYS A 279 2.04 0.92 5.03
C CYS A 279 2.51 -0.11 6.06
N ASN A 280 3.40 0.27 6.96
CA ASN A 280 3.67 -0.52 8.16
C ASN A 280 2.79 -0.05 9.33
N SER A 281 1.64 -0.69 9.51
CA SER A 281 0.69 -0.32 10.58
C SER A 281 1.25 -0.55 11.99
N ARG A 282 2.23 -1.45 12.16
CA ARG A 282 2.91 -1.64 13.46
C ARG A 282 3.72 -0.41 13.82
N TYR A 283 4.44 0.17 12.87
CA TYR A 283 5.14 1.42 13.10
C TYR A 283 4.18 2.55 13.46
N CYS A 284 3.05 2.65 12.75
CA CYS A 284 2.05 3.67 13.02
C CYS A 284 1.37 3.49 14.38
N TYR A 285 1.24 2.26 14.89
CA TYR A 285 0.78 2.01 16.26
C TYR A 285 1.82 2.43 17.31
N LEU A 286 3.08 2.08 17.08
CA LEU A 286 4.19 2.32 18.01
C LEU A 286 4.62 3.79 18.07
N ASP A 287 4.53 4.51 16.96
CA ASP A 287 4.76 5.95 16.86
C ASP A 287 4.03 6.46 15.61
N PRO A 288 2.81 7.01 15.75
CA PRO A 288 1.98 7.35 14.58
C PRO A 288 2.63 8.38 13.64
N TRP A 289 3.38 9.34 14.19
CA TRP A 289 4.09 10.33 13.40
C TRP A 289 5.20 9.69 12.57
N THR A 290 6.06 8.89 13.22
CA THR A 290 7.18 8.22 12.55
C THR A 290 6.67 7.21 11.54
N GLY A 291 5.65 6.41 11.89
CA GLY A 291 5.04 5.44 10.98
C GLY A 291 4.41 6.09 9.74
N GLY A 292 3.71 7.22 9.91
CA GLY A 292 3.16 7.97 8.77
C GLY A 292 4.24 8.54 7.85
N ALA A 293 5.35 9.03 8.41
CA ALA A 293 6.50 9.50 7.63
C ALA A 293 7.20 8.36 6.88
N ILE A 294 7.37 7.20 7.53
CA ILE A 294 7.97 6.00 6.92
C ILE A 294 7.11 5.49 5.76
N ALA A 295 5.79 5.41 5.90
CA ALA A 295 4.91 4.95 4.82
C ALA A 295 5.10 5.73 3.50
N VAL A 296 5.30 7.06 3.59
CA VAL A 296 5.59 7.91 2.41
C VAL A 296 7.02 7.69 1.91
N ALA A 297 7.99 7.62 2.81
CA ALA A 297 9.40 7.44 2.46
C ALA A 297 9.66 6.10 1.75
N GLU A 298 9.08 5.02 2.26
CA GLU A 298 9.20 3.67 1.71
C GLU A 298 8.54 3.58 0.32
N ALA A 299 7.31 4.09 0.15
CA ALA A 299 6.69 4.16 -1.17
C ALA A 299 7.53 4.92 -2.20
N ALA A 300 8.12 6.06 -1.80
CA ALA A 300 9.01 6.81 -2.68
C ALA A 300 10.28 6.01 -3.02
N ARG A 301 10.86 5.32 -2.03
CA ARG A 301 12.06 4.49 -2.19
C ARG A 301 11.81 3.30 -3.12
N ASN A 302 10.67 2.63 -3.00
CA ASN A 302 10.28 1.51 -3.88
C ASN A 302 10.16 1.94 -5.35
N LEU A 303 9.57 3.11 -5.60
CA LEU A 303 9.54 3.68 -6.96
C LEU A 303 10.95 4.00 -7.46
N VAL A 304 11.81 4.57 -6.63
CA VAL A 304 13.21 4.85 -6.99
C VAL A 304 13.98 3.57 -7.30
N CYS A 305 13.81 2.51 -6.51
CA CYS A 305 14.40 1.19 -6.76
C CYS A 305 13.93 0.54 -8.07
N SER A 306 12.82 1.01 -8.66
CA SER A 306 12.35 0.63 -10.00
C SER A 306 12.85 1.54 -11.13
N GLY A 307 13.56 2.61 -10.80
CA GLY A 307 14.06 3.63 -11.73
C GLY A 307 13.08 4.78 -12.00
N ALA A 308 12.01 4.90 -11.21
CA ALA A 308 11.00 5.93 -11.38
C ALA A 308 11.24 7.11 -10.43
N LYS A 309 11.02 8.32 -10.95
CA LYS A 309 10.91 9.51 -10.10
C LYS A 309 9.50 9.56 -9.49
N PRO A 310 9.34 9.57 -8.16
CA PRO A 310 8.04 9.78 -7.53
C PRO A 310 7.42 11.13 -7.96
N ILE A 311 6.12 11.15 -8.29
CA ILE A 311 5.46 12.37 -8.79
C ILE A 311 4.15 12.72 -8.09
N ALA A 312 3.45 11.74 -7.50
CA ALA A 312 2.18 11.97 -6.82
C ALA A 312 1.83 10.78 -5.93
N LEU A 313 1.05 11.04 -4.89
CA LEU A 313 0.50 10.01 -4.03
C LEU A 313 -1.01 10.15 -3.83
N THR A 314 -1.64 9.02 -3.54
CA THR A 314 -2.99 8.92 -2.97
C THR A 314 -2.90 8.26 -1.60
N ASP A 315 -3.69 8.71 -0.62
CA ASP A 315 -3.73 8.11 0.71
C ASP A 315 -5.05 7.38 0.98
N CYS A 316 -5.00 6.28 1.71
CA CYS A 316 -6.16 5.56 2.22
C CYS A 316 -6.01 5.45 3.73
N LEU A 317 -6.60 6.42 4.44
CA LEU A 317 -6.48 6.60 5.87
C LEU A 317 -7.48 5.71 6.59
N ASN A 318 -7.03 4.64 7.24
CA ASN A 318 -7.90 3.72 8.01
C ASN A 318 -7.60 3.81 9.50
N PHE A 319 -8.59 4.27 10.27
CA PHE A 319 -8.46 4.51 11.71
C PHE A 319 -9.72 4.07 12.47
N GLY A 320 -9.60 3.89 13.78
CA GLY A 320 -10.71 3.55 14.67
C GLY A 320 -11.71 4.70 14.87
N ASN A 321 -12.47 4.65 15.96
CA ASN A 321 -13.49 5.65 16.27
C ASN A 321 -12.85 7.02 16.60
N PRO A 322 -13.07 8.07 15.78
CA PRO A 322 -12.46 9.38 15.95
C PRO A 322 -13.01 10.16 17.16
N GLU A 323 -14.11 9.70 17.77
CA GLU A 323 -14.65 10.32 18.98
C GLU A 323 -13.79 10.05 20.22
N ARG A 324 -12.93 9.02 20.17
CA ARG A 324 -11.96 8.72 21.20
C ARG A 324 -10.74 9.63 21.03
N PRO A 325 -10.38 10.47 22.03
CA PRO A 325 -9.27 11.42 21.90
C PRO A 325 -7.93 10.77 21.55
N GLU A 326 -7.71 9.53 22.00
CA GLU A 326 -6.53 8.71 21.70
C GLU A 326 -6.44 8.35 20.22
N ILE A 327 -7.56 7.94 19.61
CA ILE A 327 -7.60 7.55 18.20
C ILE A 327 -7.49 8.77 17.29
N MET A 328 -8.17 9.87 17.63
CA MET A 328 -8.05 11.11 16.88
C MET A 328 -6.62 11.67 16.95
N TRP A 329 -5.93 11.50 18.09
CA TRP A 329 -4.52 11.85 18.21
C TRP A 329 -3.65 11.01 17.28
N GLN A 330 -3.84 9.70 17.22
CA GLN A 330 -3.11 8.84 16.28
C GLN A 330 -3.36 9.26 14.81
N PHE A 331 -4.61 9.56 14.45
CA PHE A 331 -4.98 10.08 13.13
C PHE A 331 -4.24 11.36 12.77
N GLU A 332 -4.27 12.36 13.65
CA GLU A 332 -3.57 13.63 13.42
C GLU A 332 -2.05 13.42 13.29
N GLN A 333 -1.44 12.66 14.21
CA GLN A 333 0.00 12.44 14.20
C GLN A 333 0.47 11.71 12.94
N SER A 334 -0.26 10.70 12.45
CA SER A 334 0.07 10.03 11.19
C SER A 334 0.01 10.98 10.00
N ILE A 335 -1.04 11.81 9.89
CA ILE A 335 -1.13 12.80 8.81
C ILE A 335 0.01 13.81 8.88
N LEU A 336 0.40 14.25 10.08
CA LEU A 336 1.52 15.18 10.26
C LEU A 336 2.85 14.57 9.82
N GLY A 337 3.10 13.30 10.13
CA GLY A 337 4.27 12.56 9.67
C GLY A 337 4.31 12.45 8.14
N MET A 338 3.20 12.03 7.53
CA MET A 338 3.06 11.98 6.07
C MET A 338 3.29 13.36 5.45
N THR A 339 2.70 14.41 6.02
CA THR A 339 2.82 15.79 5.53
C THR A 339 4.27 16.25 5.48
N GLU A 340 5.07 15.96 6.51
CA GLU A 340 6.48 16.36 6.53
C GLU A 340 7.29 15.60 5.48
N ALA A 341 7.05 14.29 5.31
CA ALA A 341 7.68 13.49 4.27
C ALA A 341 7.32 13.99 2.86
N CYS A 342 6.03 14.24 2.58
CA CYS A 342 5.55 14.79 1.31
C CYS A 342 6.23 16.11 0.96
N LYS A 343 6.30 17.03 1.93
CA LYS A 343 6.98 18.32 1.75
C LYS A 343 8.47 18.16 1.47
N ARG A 344 9.14 17.20 2.13
CA ARG A 344 10.56 16.97 1.92
C ARG A 344 10.87 16.43 0.52
N PHE A 345 10.06 15.49 0.07
CA PHE A 345 10.25 14.81 -1.23
C PHE A 345 9.61 15.55 -2.39
N ASP A 346 8.88 16.65 -2.14
CA ASP A 346 8.14 17.42 -3.15
C ASP A 346 7.09 16.56 -3.87
N ILE A 347 6.34 15.77 -3.09
CA ILE A 347 5.31 14.86 -3.59
C ILE A 347 3.93 15.37 -3.17
N PRO A 348 3.06 15.76 -4.11
CA PRO A 348 1.71 16.17 -3.80
C PRO A 348 0.80 14.97 -3.50
N VAL A 349 -0.08 15.15 -2.53
CA VAL A 349 -1.26 14.29 -2.34
C VAL A 349 -2.33 14.75 -3.33
N ILE A 350 -2.68 13.92 -4.31
CA ILE A 350 -3.58 14.28 -5.41
C ILE A 350 -5.00 13.72 -5.25
N SER A 351 -5.17 12.71 -4.41
CA SER A 351 -6.44 12.06 -4.08
C SER A 351 -6.31 11.33 -2.76
N GLY A 352 -7.43 10.84 -2.24
CA GLY A 352 -7.41 10.07 -1.01
C GLY A 352 -8.76 9.50 -0.60
N ASN A 353 -8.74 8.70 0.46
CA ASN A 353 -9.90 8.18 1.16
C ASN A 353 -9.67 8.22 2.67
N VAL A 354 -10.73 8.42 3.44
CA VAL A 354 -10.69 8.35 4.90
C VAL A 354 -11.78 7.40 5.39
N SER A 355 -11.35 6.27 5.94
CA SER A 355 -12.18 5.28 6.64
C SER A 355 -11.96 5.42 8.14
N LEU A 356 -13.01 5.77 8.87
CA LEU A 356 -13.02 5.90 10.32
C LEU A 356 -13.90 4.81 10.92
N TYR A 357 -13.93 4.71 12.25
CA TYR A 357 -14.75 3.72 12.97
C TYR A 357 -14.35 2.25 12.69
N ASN A 358 -13.12 2.00 12.21
CA ASN A 358 -12.58 0.66 12.02
C ASN A 358 -12.26 0.00 13.37
N GLU A 359 -13.30 -0.53 14.01
CA GLU A 359 -13.23 -1.23 15.29
C GLU A 359 -14.11 -2.48 15.27
N THR A 360 -13.64 -3.52 15.95
CA THR A 360 -14.41 -4.75 16.17
C THR A 360 -14.35 -5.08 17.65
N SER A 361 -15.52 -5.29 18.28
CA SER A 361 -15.61 -5.65 19.70
C SER A 361 -14.87 -4.67 20.64
N GLY A 362 -14.89 -3.37 20.32
CA GLY A 362 -14.25 -2.31 21.10
C GLY A 362 -12.73 -2.18 20.92
N ALA A 363 -12.12 -3.01 20.07
CA ALA A 363 -10.71 -2.91 19.70
C ALA A 363 -10.58 -2.20 18.34
N SER A 364 -9.84 -1.09 18.32
CA SER A 364 -9.49 -0.39 17.09
C SER A 364 -8.38 -1.13 16.35
N ILE A 365 -8.39 -1.03 15.02
CA ILE A 365 -7.23 -1.44 14.21
C ILE A 365 -5.98 -0.63 14.59
N TYR A 366 -4.79 -1.12 14.24
CA TYR A 366 -3.62 -0.27 14.21
C TYR A 366 -3.84 0.86 13.20
N PRO A 367 -3.38 2.10 13.49
CA PRO A 367 -3.37 3.18 12.50
C PRO A 367 -2.80 2.71 11.17
N THR A 368 -3.55 2.86 10.08
CA THR A 368 -3.17 2.32 8.77
C THR A 368 -3.36 3.40 7.69
N PRO A 369 -2.46 4.40 7.64
CA PRO A 369 -2.46 5.44 6.60
C PRO A 369 -1.77 4.94 5.33
N THR A 370 -2.43 4.06 4.58
CA THR A 370 -1.81 3.44 3.39
C THR A 370 -1.54 4.47 2.31
N VAL A 371 -0.33 4.45 1.75
CA VAL A 371 0.07 5.30 0.64
C VAL A 371 0.05 4.46 -0.64
N GLY A 372 -0.66 4.91 -1.66
CA GLY A 372 -0.44 4.50 -3.04
C GLY A 372 0.36 5.58 -3.76
N MET A 373 1.46 5.24 -4.42
CA MET A 373 2.32 6.22 -5.06
C MET A 373 2.59 5.88 -6.52
N VAL A 374 2.65 6.92 -7.36
CA VAL A 374 2.98 6.81 -8.78
C VAL A 374 4.28 7.55 -9.07
N GLY A 375 5.13 6.91 -9.87
CA GLY A 375 6.38 7.45 -10.36
C GLY A 375 6.45 7.44 -11.89
N LEU A 376 7.28 8.34 -12.45
CA LEU A 376 7.53 8.42 -13.88
C LEU A 376 8.92 7.90 -14.22
N ILE A 377 8.99 7.00 -15.21
CA ILE A 377 10.22 6.62 -15.89
C ILE A 377 10.20 7.29 -17.27
N GLU A 378 11.15 8.18 -17.54
CA GLU A 378 11.23 8.92 -18.81
C GLU A 378 11.60 8.02 -19.99
N ASN A 379 12.45 7.02 -19.75
CA ASN A 379 12.82 6.00 -20.72
C ASN A 379 12.67 4.61 -20.09
N VAL A 380 11.70 3.84 -20.58
CA VAL A 380 11.35 2.50 -20.13
C VAL A 380 12.54 1.53 -20.15
N GLY A 381 13.56 1.78 -20.97
CA GLY A 381 14.80 0.99 -20.96
C GLY A 381 15.65 1.15 -19.68
N GLN A 382 15.37 2.17 -18.86
CA GLN A 382 16.07 2.45 -17.60
C GLN A 382 15.38 1.84 -16.37
N HIS A 383 14.32 1.04 -16.56
CA HIS A 383 13.73 0.32 -15.44
C HIS A 383 14.74 -0.65 -14.82
N VAL A 384 14.66 -0.81 -13.52
CA VAL A 384 15.44 -1.78 -12.74
C VAL A 384 14.49 -2.64 -11.92
N THR A 385 15.02 -3.72 -11.35
CA THR A 385 14.27 -4.74 -10.60
C THR A 385 15.09 -5.15 -9.39
N GLN A 386 14.47 -5.75 -8.37
CA GLN A 386 15.15 -6.12 -7.13
C GLN A 386 16.20 -7.24 -7.28
N TRP A 387 15.98 -8.19 -8.19
CA TRP A 387 16.82 -9.39 -8.25
C TRP A 387 18.16 -9.18 -8.96
N PHE A 388 19.16 -9.93 -8.50
CA PHE A 388 20.47 -10.01 -9.13
C PHE A 388 20.40 -10.67 -10.52
N LYS A 389 21.24 -10.21 -11.45
CA LYS A 389 21.17 -10.58 -12.87
C LYS A 389 22.46 -11.14 -13.45
N THR A 390 23.62 -10.75 -12.92
CA THR A 390 24.91 -11.14 -13.50
C THR A 390 25.88 -11.56 -12.41
N GLU A 391 26.39 -12.79 -12.52
CA GLU A 391 27.44 -13.28 -11.64
C GLU A 391 28.72 -12.43 -11.77
N GLY A 392 29.36 -12.18 -10.63
CA GLY A 392 30.55 -11.34 -10.53
C GLY A 392 30.27 -9.85 -10.32
N ASP A 393 29.02 -9.40 -10.45
CA ASP A 393 28.63 -8.03 -10.10
C ASP A 393 28.92 -7.75 -8.62
N VAL A 394 29.31 -6.50 -8.35
CA VAL A 394 29.63 -6.01 -7.01
C VAL A 394 28.33 -5.58 -6.34
N ILE A 395 28.15 -6.00 -5.09
CA ILE A 395 27.00 -5.65 -4.26
C ILE A 395 27.39 -4.50 -3.33
N ILE A 396 26.61 -3.43 -3.35
CA ILE A 396 26.83 -2.24 -2.54
C ILE A 396 25.58 -1.96 -1.70
N LEU A 397 25.78 -1.63 -0.43
CA LEU A 397 24.74 -1.11 0.45
C LEU A 397 24.85 0.41 0.51
N LEU A 398 23.76 1.11 0.21
CA LEU A 398 23.59 2.53 0.49
C LEU A 398 22.98 2.68 1.89
N GLY A 399 23.41 3.71 2.62
CA GLY A 399 22.95 3.99 3.98
C GLY A 399 23.62 3.15 5.07
N ASP A 400 23.24 3.41 6.32
CA ASP A 400 23.83 2.80 7.51
C ASP A 400 22.85 1.88 8.23
N THR A 401 23.35 0.79 8.79
CA THR A 401 22.60 -0.07 9.70
C THR A 401 22.81 0.37 11.14
N LYS A 402 21.73 0.59 11.89
CA LYS A 402 21.74 0.95 13.31
C LYS A 402 21.28 -0.22 14.17
N GLU A 403 21.56 -0.16 15.46
CA GLU A 403 21.08 -1.16 16.43
C GLU A 403 19.61 -0.91 16.79
N GLU A 404 18.71 -1.17 15.84
CA GLU A 404 17.27 -0.87 15.93
C GLU A 404 16.44 -2.12 15.61
N LEU A 405 15.67 -2.60 16.60
CA LEU A 405 14.74 -3.72 16.42
C LEU A 405 13.29 -3.35 16.68
N GLY A 406 13.01 -2.15 17.20
CA GLY A 406 11.67 -1.74 17.60
C GLY A 406 10.69 -1.80 16.43
N GLY A 407 9.56 -2.47 16.66
CA GLY A 407 8.54 -2.70 15.63
C GLY A 407 8.90 -3.68 14.52
N SER A 408 10.10 -4.28 14.55
CA SER A 408 10.54 -5.17 13.47
C SER A 408 9.71 -6.46 13.34
N GLU A 409 9.65 -6.99 12.13
CA GLU A 409 9.09 -8.31 11.85
C GLU A 409 9.89 -9.39 12.59
N TYR A 410 11.19 -9.17 12.84
CA TYR A 410 11.99 -10.03 13.72
C TYR A 410 11.45 -10.10 15.14
N LEU A 411 11.21 -8.96 15.81
CA LEU A 411 10.63 -8.96 17.17
C LEU A 411 9.25 -9.61 17.19
N LYS A 412 8.41 -9.32 16.21
CA LYS A 412 7.07 -9.91 16.12
C LYS A 412 7.13 -11.42 15.92
N ILE A 413 7.94 -11.92 15.00
CA ILE A 413 7.96 -13.34 14.64
C ILE A 413 8.69 -14.16 15.69
N MET A 414 9.88 -13.72 16.12
CA MET A 414 10.74 -14.48 17.02
C MET A 414 10.37 -14.30 18.49
N HIS A 415 9.97 -13.09 18.88
CA HIS A 415 9.73 -12.74 20.30
C HIS A 415 8.26 -12.50 20.63
N LYS A 416 7.36 -12.44 19.63
CA LYS A 416 5.93 -12.10 19.80
C LYS A 416 5.73 -10.73 20.45
N LEU A 417 6.60 -9.78 20.11
CA LEU A 417 6.58 -8.44 20.66
C LEU A 417 6.30 -7.39 19.57
N ASP A 418 5.24 -6.62 19.81
CA ASP A 418 4.94 -5.38 19.09
C ASP A 418 5.34 -4.21 19.97
N LYS A 419 6.64 -3.99 20.12
CA LYS A 419 7.22 -2.98 21.03
C LYS A 419 8.46 -2.32 20.46
N GLY A 420 8.84 -1.22 21.09
CA GLY A 420 9.99 -0.39 20.73
C GLY A 420 9.59 0.73 19.79
N LYS A 421 10.35 1.82 19.82
CA LYS A 421 10.18 2.87 18.81
C LYS A 421 10.48 2.32 17.42
N PRO A 422 9.71 2.70 16.39
CA PRO A 422 10.07 2.38 15.01
C PRO A 422 11.48 2.86 14.68
N PRO A 423 12.12 2.27 13.65
CA PRO A 423 13.45 2.69 13.22
C PRO A 423 13.50 4.19 12.92
N HIS A 424 14.59 4.86 13.30
CA HIS A 424 14.68 6.31 13.13
C HIS A 424 14.81 6.71 11.65
N LEU A 425 13.90 7.57 11.19
CA LEU A 425 13.91 8.15 9.85
C LEU A 425 14.47 9.59 9.85
N ASP A 426 15.58 9.80 9.13
CA ASP A 426 16.03 11.14 8.75
C ASP A 426 15.60 11.39 7.29
N LEU A 427 14.57 12.22 7.12
CA LEU A 427 14.01 12.55 5.81
C LEU A 427 15.01 13.24 4.86
N ASN A 428 16.03 13.93 5.37
CA ASN A 428 17.09 14.48 4.51
C ASN A 428 18.04 13.39 4.03
N ALA A 429 18.41 12.44 4.90
CA ALA A 429 19.24 11.31 4.52
C ALA A 429 18.52 10.42 3.51
N GLU A 430 17.25 10.11 3.76
CA GLU A 430 16.36 9.38 2.86
C GLU A 430 16.34 10.00 1.46
N LYS A 431 16.07 11.31 1.38
CA LYS A 431 16.03 12.04 0.11
C LYS A 431 17.33 11.89 -0.67
N ARG A 432 18.49 12.06 -0.02
CA ARG A 432 19.80 11.96 -0.69
C ARG A 432 20.09 10.53 -1.15
N VAL A 433 19.69 9.51 -0.38
CA VAL A 433 19.83 8.10 -0.78
C VAL A 433 18.98 7.81 -2.02
N GLN A 434 17.73 8.27 -2.03
CA GLN A 434 16.82 8.14 -3.16
C GLN A 434 17.35 8.86 -4.42
N GLU A 435 17.81 10.12 -4.28
CA GLU A 435 18.34 10.90 -5.40
C GLU A 435 19.62 10.28 -5.98
N ALA A 436 20.55 9.80 -5.14
CA ALA A 436 21.76 9.12 -5.59
C ALA A 436 21.47 7.80 -6.32
N CYS A 437 20.54 7.00 -5.80
CA CYS A 437 20.12 5.76 -6.44
C CYS A 437 19.47 6.03 -7.80
N LEU A 438 18.54 6.99 -7.87
CA LEU A 438 17.85 7.35 -9.10
C LEU A 438 18.82 7.91 -10.16
N GLU A 439 19.77 8.77 -9.76
CA GLU A 439 20.80 9.29 -10.66
C GLU A 439 21.63 8.14 -11.24
N ALA A 440 22.11 7.22 -10.41
CA ALA A 440 22.91 6.09 -10.85
C ALA A 440 22.14 5.10 -11.77
N ILE A 441 20.84 4.91 -11.55
CA ILE A 441 19.97 4.15 -12.45
C ILE A 441 19.84 4.85 -13.81
N GLN A 442 19.58 6.16 -13.81
CA GLN A 442 19.43 6.95 -15.04
C GLN A 442 20.73 6.97 -15.86
N ASP A 443 21.86 6.94 -15.16
CA ASP A 443 23.20 6.82 -15.71
C ASP A 443 23.54 5.42 -16.26
N GLY A 444 22.66 4.43 -16.05
CA GLY A 444 22.84 3.05 -16.52
C GLY A 444 23.90 2.26 -15.75
N ILE A 445 24.23 2.68 -14.53
CA ILE A 445 25.23 2.03 -13.67
C ILE A 445 24.63 0.84 -12.92
N ILE A 446 23.44 1.04 -12.36
CA ILE A 446 22.77 0.07 -11.51
C ILE A 446 22.07 -0.99 -12.37
N LYS A 447 22.32 -2.27 -12.07
CA LYS A 447 21.68 -3.40 -12.73
C LYS A 447 20.48 -3.94 -11.95
N SER A 448 20.56 -3.93 -10.63
CA SER A 448 19.45 -4.21 -9.73
C SER A 448 19.50 -3.28 -8.52
N ALA A 449 18.34 -2.93 -8.00
CA ALA A 449 18.18 -2.14 -6.78
C ALA A 449 16.99 -2.66 -6.00
N HIS A 450 17.15 -2.80 -4.70
CA HIS A 450 16.11 -3.28 -3.79
C HIS A 450 16.23 -2.54 -2.47
N ASP A 451 15.12 -2.10 -1.91
CA ASP A 451 15.14 -1.43 -0.62
C ASP A 451 15.39 -2.42 0.54
N CYS A 452 15.78 -1.91 1.71
CA CYS A 452 15.77 -2.71 2.94
C CYS A 452 14.61 -2.24 3.81
N SER A 453 13.58 -3.09 3.93
CA SER A 453 12.39 -2.85 4.76
C SER A 453 12.16 -4.00 5.76
N GLU A 454 10.99 -4.65 5.75
CA GLU A 454 10.62 -5.69 6.72
C GLU A 454 11.61 -6.85 6.74
N GLY A 455 12.04 -7.23 7.95
CA GLY A 455 13.01 -8.30 8.17
C GLY A 455 14.46 -7.92 7.86
N GLY A 456 14.73 -6.68 7.44
CA GLY A 456 16.05 -6.10 7.35
C GLY A 456 16.90 -6.59 6.17
N ILE A 457 18.21 -6.32 6.23
CA ILE A 457 19.13 -6.53 5.11
C ILE A 457 19.28 -8.01 4.71
N ALA A 458 19.18 -8.93 5.67
CA ALA A 458 19.28 -10.36 5.37
C ALA A 458 18.11 -10.84 4.50
N VAL A 459 16.90 -10.31 4.74
CA VAL A 459 15.71 -10.60 3.92
C VAL A 459 15.85 -9.95 2.56
N ALA A 460 16.20 -8.66 2.50
CA ALA A 460 16.41 -7.96 1.23
C ALA A 460 17.44 -8.68 0.34
N LEU A 461 18.56 -9.15 0.90
CA LEU A 461 19.57 -9.92 0.16
C LEU A 461 19.03 -11.28 -0.31
N ALA A 462 18.22 -11.95 0.48
CA ALA A 462 17.57 -13.20 0.09
C ALA A 462 16.60 -12.98 -1.08
N GLU A 463 15.77 -11.93 -1.03
CA GLU A 463 14.84 -11.55 -2.10
C GLU A 463 15.59 -11.17 -3.38
N CYS A 464 16.69 -10.40 -3.27
CA CYS A 464 17.59 -10.16 -4.40
C CYS A 464 18.07 -11.46 -5.07
N CYS A 465 18.28 -12.54 -4.31
CA CYS A 465 18.73 -13.81 -4.85
C CYS A 465 17.60 -14.65 -5.47
N ILE A 466 16.37 -14.59 -4.94
CA ILE A 466 15.32 -15.59 -5.21
C ILE A 466 14.05 -15.06 -5.90
N SER A 467 13.84 -13.74 -5.96
CA SER A 467 12.60 -13.16 -6.51
C SER A 467 12.51 -13.26 -8.03
N SER A 468 13.62 -13.51 -8.73
CA SER A 468 13.62 -13.78 -10.17
C SER A 468 12.79 -15.03 -10.50
N SER A 469 11.85 -14.89 -11.45
CA SER A 469 11.05 -16.01 -11.94
C SER A 469 11.83 -16.97 -12.85
N TYR A 470 13.01 -16.56 -13.35
CA TYR A 470 13.79 -17.32 -14.32
C TYR A 470 14.93 -18.08 -13.63
N ASP A 471 15.98 -17.36 -13.23
CA ASP A 471 17.21 -17.94 -12.71
C ASP A 471 17.60 -17.25 -11.39
N PRO A 472 17.40 -17.90 -10.23
CA PRO A 472 17.95 -17.45 -8.96
C PRO A 472 19.49 -17.45 -8.98
N ILE A 473 20.11 -16.43 -8.38
CA ILE A 473 21.58 -16.33 -8.29
C ILE A 473 21.96 -15.97 -6.86
N GLY A 474 22.96 -16.67 -6.32
CA GLY A 474 23.44 -16.48 -4.95
C GLY A 474 24.27 -15.22 -4.75
N ALA A 475 24.78 -15.08 -3.53
CA ALA A 475 25.68 -13.99 -3.18
C ALA A 475 26.58 -14.36 -2.01
N GLU A 476 27.80 -13.83 -2.03
CA GLU A 476 28.74 -13.86 -0.90
C GLU A 476 28.86 -12.45 -0.32
N ILE A 477 28.45 -12.29 0.94
CA ILE A 477 28.29 -11.01 1.63
C ILE A 477 29.19 -10.96 2.86
N THR A 478 29.88 -9.83 3.01
CA THR A 478 30.64 -9.41 4.17
C THR A 478 30.10 -8.07 4.67
N LEU A 479 29.21 -8.13 5.65
CA LEU A 479 28.72 -6.95 6.36
C LEU A 479 29.77 -6.52 7.42
N PRO A 480 30.16 -5.24 7.46
CA PRO A 480 30.97 -4.71 8.55
C PRO A 480 30.27 -4.90 9.90
N GLY A 481 31.00 -5.30 10.93
CA GLY A 481 30.46 -5.49 12.29
C GLY A 481 30.09 -6.93 12.68
N LEU A 482 30.17 -7.91 11.77
CA LEU A 482 30.01 -9.34 12.07
C LEU A 482 31.35 -10.09 11.91
N GLY A 483 31.86 -10.73 12.98
CA GLY A 483 33.06 -11.59 12.93
C GLY A 483 34.40 -10.93 13.30
N THR A 484 35.49 -11.69 13.20
CA THR A 484 36.65 -11.81 14.12
C THR A 484 37.61 -10.62 14.36
N ASP A 485 37.32 -9.39 13.94
CA ASP A 485 38.18 -8.21 14.19
C ASP A 485 37.47 -7.11 15.01
N LEU A 486 36.65 -7.52 15.99
CA LEU A 486 35.85 -6.65 16.87
C LEU A 486 36.64 -5.86 17.95
N LYS A 487 37.91 -5.51 17.71
CA LYS A 487 38.67 -4.71 18.71
C LYS A 487 38.43 -3.19 18.64
N SER A 488 37.66 -2.67 17.67
CA SER A 488 37.58 -1.21 17.49
C SER A 488 36.24 -0.62 17.02
N VAL A 489 35.17 -1.41 16.87
CA VAL A 489 33.84 -0.88 16.51
C VAL A 489 32.86 -1.22 17.64
N PRO A 490 32.03 -0.28 18.14
CA PRO A 490 30.97 -0.60 19.11
C PRO A 490 30.12 -1.76 18.58
N SER A 491 30.02 -2.84 19.36
CA SER A 491 29.38 -4.08 18.94
C SER A 491 27.88 -3.90 18.79
N VAL A 492 27.39 -3.69 17.57
CA VAL A 492 25.97 -3.86 17.23
C VAL A 492 25.62 -5.34 17.39
N ARG A 493 24.51 -5.67 18.04
CA ARG A 493 24.02 -7.06 18.12
C ARG A 493 23.82 -7.65 16.73
N THR A 494 24.19 -8.92 16.57
CA THR A 494 24.07 -9.67 15.32
C THR A 494 22.67 -9.66 14.72
N ASP A 495 21.64 -9.83 15.55
CA ASP A 495 20.24 -9.84 15.10
C ASP A 495 19.76 -8.46 14.65
N ALA A 496 20.17 -7.39 15.33
CA ALA A 496 19.90 -6.03 14.90
C ALA A 496 20.61 -5.69 13.57
N LEU A 497 21.84 -6.18 13.36
CA LEU A 497 22.54 -5.93 12.09
C LEU A 497 21.89 -6.66 10.90
N LEU A 498 21.46 -7.91 11.10
CA LEU A 498 20.88 -8.73 10.04
C LEU A 498 19.41 -8.40 9.78
N PHE A 499 18.62 -8.22 10.84
CA PHE A 499 17.16 -8.18 10.80
C PHE A 499 16.57 -6.87 11.31
N GLY A 500 17.40 -5.90 11.68
CA GLY A 500 16.97 -4.53 11.96
C GLY A 500 16.50 -3.83 10.69
N GLU A 501 15.44 -3.07 10.84
CA GLU A 501 14.69 -2.43 9.74
C GLU A 501 15.07 -0.94 9.60
N SER A 502 16.34 -0.62 9.85
CA SER A 502 16.86 0.75 9.69
C SER A 502 16.50 1.33 8.32
N GLN A 503 16.03 2.58 8.35
CA GLN A 503 15.52 3.31 7.19
C GLN A 503 16.66 3.80 6.28
N SER A 504 16.30 4.27 5.09
CA SER A 504 17.24 4.88 4.12
C SER A 504 18.34 3.95 3.63
N ARG A 505 17.99 2.68 3.42
CA ARG A 505 18.90 1.65 2.90
C ARG A 505 18.39 1.03 1.61
N ILE A 506 19.33 0.82 0.68
CA ILE A 506 19.12 0.17 -0.63
C ILE A 506 20.30 -0.74 -0.91
N VAL A 507 20.04 -1.96 -1.35
CA VAL A 507 21.04 -2.89 -1.90
C VAL A 507 21.05 -2.75 -3.41
N VAL A 508 22.22 -2.55 -4.00
CA VAL A 508 22.38 -2.45 -5.46
C VAL A 508 23.42 -3.45 -5.98
N SER A 509 23.23 -3.94 -7.19
CA SER A 509 24.25 -4.68 -7.95
C SER A 509 24.76 -3.86 -9.13
N ILE A 510 26.09 -3.82 -9.29
CA ILE A 510 26.79 -2.94 -10.24
C ILE A 510 27.94 -3.71 -10.89
N ALA A 511 28.20 -3.43 -12.18
CA ALA A 511 29.37 -3.96 -12.86
C ALA A 511 30.67 -3.46 -12.22
N ARG A 512 31.72 -4.30 -12.18
CA ARG A 512 32.96 -3.98 -11.46
C ARG A 512 33.62 -2.68 -11.95
N GLU A 513 33.53 -2.41 -13.25
CA GLU A 513 34.05 -1.23 -13.92
C GLU A 513 33.33 0.07 -13.52
N ASP A 514 32.06 0.01 -13.14
CA ASP A 514 31.26 1.18 -12.78
C ASP A 514 31.27 1.51 -11.29
N VAL A 515 31.85 0.66 -10.43
CA VAL A 515 31.89 0.88 -8.97
C VAL A 515 32.50 2.23 -8.60
N ALA A 516 33.61 2.64 -9.24
CA ALA A 516 34.25 3.93 -8.94
C ALA A 516 33.34 5.12 -9.27
N ARG A 517 32.56 5.01 -10.35
CA ARG A 517 31.61 6.02 -10.78
C ARG A 517 30.41 6.09 -9.82
N PHE A 518 29.91 4.93 -9.38
CA PHE A 518 28.87 4.87 -8.35
C PHE A 518 29.31 5.53 -7.03
N MET A 519 30.51 5.20 -6.54
CA MET A 519 31.04 5.79 -5.30
C MET A 519 31.19 7.32 -5.41
N SER A 520 31.54 7.83 -6.59
CA SER A 520 31.56 9.28 -6.84
C SER A 520 30.17 9.93 -6.75
N ILE A 521 29.12 9.24 -7.21
CA ILE A 521 27.72 9.72 -7.05
C ILE A 521 27.35 9.71 -5.56
N ALA A 522 27.64 8.62 -4.85
CA ALA A 522 27.38 8.53 -3.41
C ALA A 522 28.07 9.67 -2.62
N ASP A 523 29.34 9.97 -2.93
CA ASP A 523 30.09 11.07 -2.33
C ASP A 523 29.49 12.44 -2.67
N GLN A 524 29.03 12.66 -3.92
CA GLN A 524 28.37 13.90 -4.34
C GLN A 524 27.09 14.17 -3.53
N PHE A 525 26.30 13.13 -3.25
CA PHE A 525 25.11 13.23 -2.41
C PHE A 525 25.41 13.15 -0.91
N GLY A 526 26.67 12.89 -0.51
CA GLY A 526 27.07 12.75 0.89
C GLY A 526 26.30 11.64 1.60
N ILE A 527 26.19 10.48 0.95
CA ILE A 527 25.55 9.29 1.52
C ILE A 527 26.60 8.20 1.81
N PRO A 528 26.45 7.42 2.90
CA PRO A 528 27.23 6.22 3.10
C PRO A 528 26.97 5.21 1.98
N ALA A 529 28.04 4.66 1.41
CA ALA A 529 27.97 3.54 0.48
C ALA A 529 29.12 2.58 0.79
N ILE A 530 28.83 1.29 0.92
CA ILE A 530 29.84 0.28 1.24
C ILE A 530 29.71 -0.92 0.31
N VAL A 531 30.83 -1.38 -0.24
CA VAL A 531 30.88 -2.65 -0.95
C VAL A 531 30.73 -3.77 0.08
N ILE A 532 29.66 -4.55 -0.04
CA ILE A 532 29.34 -5.61 0.90
C ILE A 532 29.52 -7.00 0.32
N GLY A 533 29.74 -7.17 -0.99
CA GLY A 533 29.86 -8.52 -1.52
C GLY A 533 29.86 -8.61 -3.02
N LYS A 534 29.58 -9.82 -3.50
CA LYS A 534 29.49 -10.13 -4.93
C LYS A 534 28.35 -11.12 -5.19
N VAL A 535 27.72 -10.94 -6.34
CA VAL A 535 26.72 -11.86 -6.88
C VAL A 535 27.42 -13.13 -7.40
N GLY A 536 26.88 -14.31 -7.10
CA GLY A 536 27.35 -15.57 -7.66
C GLY A 536 27.01 -16.81 -6.83
N GLY A 537 27.11 -17.97 -7.46
CA GLY A 537 26.84 -19.27 -6.85
C GLY A 537 25.36 -19.59 -6.60
N GLU A 538 25.11 -20.65 -5.84
CA GLU A 538 23.79 -21.23 -5.59
C GLU A 538 23.35 -21.09 -4.12
N ARG A 539 24.00 -20.19 -3.39
CA ARG A 539 23.80 -20.00 -1.94
C ARG A 539 23.89 -18.52 -1.59
N LEU A 540 23.14 -18.11 -0.58
CA LEU A 540 23.35 -16.83 0.10
C LEU A 540 24.23 -17.09 1.33
N ARG A 541 25.39 -16.44 1.36
CA ARG A 541 26.32 -16.47 2.50
C ARG A 541 26.55 -15.08 3.04
N ILE A 542 26.38 -14.92 4.36
CA ILE A 542 26.61 -13.65 5.05
C ILE A 542 27.56 -13.90 6.23
N ASN A 543 28.79 -13.41 6.13
CA ASN A 543 29.87 -13.49 7.14
C ASN A 543 30.09 -14.90 7.73
N GLY A 544 29.72 -15.96 6.99
CA GLY A 544 29.76 -17.34 7.46
C GLY A 544 28.74 -17.72 8.56
N ILE A 545 27.85 -16.81 8.96
CA ILE A 545 26.80 -17.05 9.98
C ILE A 545 25.45 -17.37 9.34
N ILE A 546 25.17 -16.82 8.16
CA ILE A 546 24.11 -17.31 7.29
C ILE A 546 24.78 -18.05 6.14
N ASP A 547 24.31 -19.27 5.91
CA ASP A 547 24.67 -20.09 4.76
C ASP A 547 23.44 -20.93 4.38
N SER A 548 22.65 -20.44 3.41
CA SER A 548 21.41 -21.07 2.96
C SER A 548 21.43 -21.28 1.45
N SER A 549 20.93 -22.43 0.99
CA SER A 549 20.71 -22.65 -0.45
C SER A 549 19.58 -21.78 -0.97
N LEU A 550 19.63 -21.43 -2.26
CA LEU A 550 18.54 -20.70 -2.90
C LEU A 550 17.22 -21.49 -2.89
N ASP A 551 17.29 -22.83 -2.96
CA ASP A 551 16.12 -23.70 -2.89
C ASP A 551 15.42 -23.61 -1.52
N GLU A 552 16.17 -23.61 -0.42
CA GLU A 552 15.63 -23.44 0.94
C GLU A 552 14.96 -22.08 1.10
N LEU A 553 15.65 -21.01 0.68
CA LEU A 553 15.14 -19.64 0.76
C LEU A 553 13.87 -19.47 -0.08
N LYS A 554 13.89 -19.95 -1.33
CA LYS A 554 12.75 -19.87 -2.25
C LYS A 554 11.57 -20.68 -1.76
N ALA A 555 11.79 -21.88 -1.21
CA ALA A 555 10.73 -22.70 -0.64
C ALA A 555 10.07 -22.05 0.59
N ALA A 556 10.85 -21.40 1.44
CA ALA A 556 10.34 -20.64 2.58
C ALA A 556 9.53 -19.41 2.13
N TRP A 557 10.03 -18.68 1.13
CA TRP A 557 9.43 -17.44 0.65
C TRP A 557 8.17 -17.65 -0.19
N THR A 558 8.16 -18.57 -1.18
CA THR A 558 7.01 -18.76 -2.09
C THR A 558 5.91 -19.67 -1.54
N GLY A 559 6.28 -20.70 -0.77
CA GLY A 559 5.34 -21.75 -0.35
C GLY A 559 4.48 -21.38 0.85
N SER A 560 4.87 -20.38 1.64
CA SER A 560 4.28 -20.15 2.97
C SER A 560 2.87 -19.56 2.93
N LEU A 561 2.64 -18.55 2.09
CA LEU A 561 1.33 -17.91 1.99
C LEU A 561 0.27 -18.87 1.40
N GLU A 562 0.64 -19.64 0.38
CA GLU A 562 -0.24 -20.67 -0.20
C GLU A 562 -0.66 -21.71 0.83
N LYS A 563 0.28 -22.22 1.63
CA LYS A 563 0.00 -23.19 2.70
C LYS A 563 -0.95 -22.61 3.74
N LEU A 564 -0.72 -21.37 4.17
CA LEU A 564 -1.57 -20.71 5.16
C LEU A 564 -3.02 -20.54 4.66
N LEU A 565 -3.20 -20.18 3.39
CA LEU A 565 -4.52 -19.90 2.82
C LEU A 565 -5.29 -21.16 2.38
N LYS A 566 -4.58 -22.26 2.05
CA LYS A 566 -5.22 -23.52 1.68
C LYS A 566 -5.61 -24.40 2.87
N GLY A 567 -5.05 -24.16 4.06
CA GLY A 567 -5.28 -24.97 5.27
C GLY A 567 -4.27 -26.09 5.41
#